data_AF-A0A1J4K422-F1
#
_entry.id   AF-A0A1J4K422-F1
#
_cell.length_a   1.000
_cell.length_b   1.000
_cell.length_c   1.000
_cell.angle_alpha   90.00
_cell.angle_beta   90.00
_cell.angle_gamma   90.00
#
_symmetry.space_group_name_H-M   'P 1'
#
loop_
_entity.id
_entity.type
_entity.pdbx_description
1 polymer ?
#
loop_
_entity_poly.entity_id
_entity_poly.type
_entity_poly.pdbx_seq_one_letter_code
_entity_poly.pdbx_strand_id
1 'polypeptide(L)'
;MSDHPPKFYRDDPNFADIKPLPLPQQTGDPFYINYSEEYIDLFGYFMALVNKEEISERALSVAERVINRYSNHYTAWWYKYHILETLKYDLDKELDFITNILTENPKSYQAWHYRQWLIDRATEFHDELPFLVKTFIKDSKNFHAWSYSIWYAERWNQVKEIYNLAVLQVRNDSRNNSAWNARRTLGEKLNISLESEFEAVEKSLLTVGKNESACNFAMALVDKDQTLKQKLKDLALKMIEKNNENVQALRLLIYVANLDGDAAEISSLCEKLMKLDPIRIPYYTLLKSGKIKFQ
;
A
#
# COMPACT_ATOMS: atom_id res chain seq x y z
N MET A 1 24.19 -16.79 -3.97
CA MET A 1 25.32 -16.68 -3.03
C MET A 1 26.42 -15.93 -3.78
N SER A 2 26.92 -14.83 -3.23
CA SER A 2 27.97 -14.02 -3.85
C SER A 2 29.32 -14.75 -3.68
N ASP A 3 30.08 -14.91 -4.77
CA ASP A 3 31.39 -15.60 -4.86
C ASP A 3 32.55 -14.81 -4.21
N HIS A 4 32.27 -13.96 -3.22
CA HIS A 4 33.30 -13.21 -2.52
C HIS A 4 33.38 -13.64 -1.05
N PRO A 5 34.60 -13.81 -0.49
CA PRO A 5 34.76 -14.15 0.91
C PRO A 5 34.11 -13.06 1.79
N PRO A 6 33.45 -13.42 2.89
CA PRO A 6 32.80 -12.46 3.78
C PRO A 6 33.85 -11.47 4.32
N LYS A 7 33.60 -10.17 4.15
CA LYS A 7 34.45 -9.11 4.71
C LYS A 7 34.13 -8.94 6.19
N PHE A 8 35.01 -9.37 7.11
CA PHE A 8 34.81 -9.16 8.54
C PHE A 8 35.37 -7.81 9.00
N TYR A 9 34.72 -7.17 9.97
CA TYR A 9 35.17 -5.92 10.59
C TYR A 9 36.31 -6.15 11.58
N ARG A 10 36.38 -7.32 12.24
CA ARG A 10 37.55 -7.70 13.07
C ARG A 10 38.88 -7.69 12.34
N ASP A 11 38.86 -7.79 11.02
CA ASP A 11 40.05 -7.79 10.17
C ASP A 11 40.26 -6.45 9.45
N ASP A 12 39.37 -5.47 9.62
CA ASP A 12 39.46 -4.14 8.97
C ASP A 12 40.20 -3.16 9.91
N PRO A 13 41.39 -2.65 9.52
CA PRO A 13 42.16 -1.73 10.38
C PRO A 13 41.41 -0.46 10.78
N ASN A 14 40.41 -0.04 10.00
CA ASN A 14 39.58 1.14 10.32
C ASN A 14 38.65 0.91 11.52
N PHE A 15 38.56 -0.31 12.03
CA PHE A 15 37.71 -0.70 13.17
C PHE A 15 38.54 -1.21 14.36
N ALA A 16 39.87 -1.11 14.32
CA ALA A 16 40.75 -1.60 15.38
C ALA A 16 40.53 -0.90 16.75
N ASP A 17 39.96 0.31 16.77
CA ASP A 17 39.57 1.07 17.96
C ASP A 17 38.18 0.71 18.51
N ILE A 18 37.44 -0.15 17.79
CA ILE A 18 36.10 -0.59 18.17
C ILE A 18 36.17 -2.00 18.73
N LYS A 19 35.71 -2.18 19.98
CA LYS A 19 35.47 -3.50 20.54
C LYS A 19 34.02 -3.91 20.22
N PRO A 20 33.78 -5.01 19.48
CA PRO A 20 32.42 -5.45 19.17
C PRO A 20 31.66 -5.84 20.45
N LEU A 21 30.36 -5.57 20.47
CA LEU A 21 29.48 -5.99 21.56
C LEU A 21 28.88 -7.39 21.28
N PRO A 22 28.65 -8.21 22.32
CA PRO A 22 27.97 -9.49 22.14
C PRO A 22 26.51 -9.29 21.73
N LEU A 23 25.95 -10.25 20.99
CA LEU A 23 24.51 -10.29 20.68
C LEU A 23 23.69 -10.42 21.97
N PRO A 24 22.46 -9.84 22.04
CA PRO A 24 21.65 -9.81 23.25
C PRO A 24 20.95 -11.14 23.58
N GLN A 25 21.49 -12.29 23.14
CA GLN A 25 20.97 -13.63 23.43
C GLN A 25 22.03 -14.49 24.13
N GLN A 26 21.58 -15.46 24.92
CA GLN A 26 22.41 -16.41 25.66
C GLN A 26 22.00 -17.85 25.35
N THR A 27 22.95 -18.78 25.46
CA THR A 27 22.66 -20.22 25.31
C THR A 27 21.59 -20.65 26.31
N GLY A 28 20.47 -21.15 25.81
CA GLY A 28 19.33 -21.58 26.62
C GLY A 28 18.13 -20.62 26.59
N ASP A 29 18.27 -19.44 25.97
CA ASP A 29 17.15 -18.52 25.78
C ASP A 29 16.06 -19.15 24.88
N PRO A 30 14.77 -18.88 25.13
CA PRO A 30 13.72 -19.25 24.21
C PRO A 30 13.93 -18.53 22.86
N PHE A 31 13.68 -19.24 21.75
CA PHE A 31 13.91 -18.75 20.39
C PHE A 31 15.37 -18.38 20.07
N TYR A 32 16.34 -19.02 20.73
CA TYR A 32 17.76 -18.87 20.42
C TYR A 32 18.05 -19.13 18.93
N ILE A 33 18.75 -18.21 18.28
CA ILE A 33 19.13 -18.33 16.88
C ILE A 33 20.63 -18.60 16.77
N ASN A 34 20.99 -19.66 16.05
CA ASN A 34 22.39 -19.93 15.75
C ASN A 34 22.86 -19.04 14.59
N TYR A 35 23.46 -17.91 14.92
CA TYR A 35 23.96 -16.95 13.94
C TYR A 35 25.31 -17.36 13.37
N SER A 36 25.56 -17.01 12.10
CA SER A 36 26.87 -17.17 11.48
C SER A 36 27.91 -16.23 12.11
N GLU A 37 29.20 -16.56 11.97
CA GLU A 37 30.29 -15.66 12.39
C GLU A 37 30.16 -14.28 11.75
N GLU A 38 29.74 -14.21 10.49
CA GLU A 38 29.57 -12.93 9.79
C GLU A 38 28.45 -12.09 10.39
N TYR A 39 27.34 -12.70 10.81
CA TYR A 39 26.27 -11.99 11.49
C TYR A 39 26.75 -11.46 12.85
N ILE A 40 27.44 -12.31 13.63
CA ILE A 40 27.97 -11.94 14.95
C ILE A 40 28.96 -10.78 14.82
N ASP A 41 29.85 -10.82 13.84
CA ASP A 41 30.81 -9.75 13.57
C ASP A 41 30.09 -8.46 13.14
N LEU A 42 29.25 -8.50 12.10
CA LEU A 42 28.51 -7.33 11.61
C LEU A 42 27.68 -6.65 12.71
N PHE A 43 26.87 -7.42 13.43
CA PHE A 43 26.00 -6.86 14.46
C PHE A 43 26.77 -6.46 15.72
N GLY A 44 27.87 -7.14 16.05
CA GLY A 44 28.70 -6.75 17.18
C GLY A 44 29.36 -5.38 16.98
N TYR A 45 29.88 -5.10 15.78
CA TYR A 45 30.41 -3.77 15.44
C TYR A 45 29.29 -2.73 15.29
N PHE A 46 28.17 -3.08 14.65
CA PHE A 46 27.01 -2.20 14.54
C PHE A 46 26.52 -1.74 15.92
N MET A 47 26.30 -2.67 16.86
CA MET A 47 25.87 -2.33 18.22
C MET A 47 26.94 -1.53 18.98
N ALA A 48 28.22 -1.81 18.79
CA ALA A 48 29.29 -1.05 19.42
C ALA A 48 29.29 0.42 18.97
N LEU A 49 29.09 0.67 17.68
CA LEU A 49 29.00 2.02 17.10
C LEU A 49 27.74 2.75 17.57
N VAL A 50 26.59 2.07 17.54
CA VAL A 50 25.32 2.61 18.08
C VAL A 50 25.47 2.97 19.56
N ASN A 51 26.06 2.10 20.38
CA ASN A 51 26.27 2.34 21.81
C ASN A 51 27.26 3.48 22.09
N LYS A 52 28.22 3.71 21.20
CA LYS A 52 29.14 4.87 21.26
C LYS A 52 28.51 6.15 20.70
N GLU A 53 27.30 6.06 20.13
CA GLU A 53 26.64 7.14 19.38
C GLU A 53 27.57 7.75 18.32
N GLU A 54 28.36 6.90 17.65
CA GLU A 54 29.37 7.41 16.71
C GLU A 54 28.70 7.99 15.46
N ILE A 55 29.08 9.20 15.06
CA ILE A 55 28.59 9.85 13.84
C ILE A 55 29.76 10.00 12.87
N SER A 56 29.86 9.05 11.94
CA SER A 56 30.97 8.96 10.99
C SER A 56 30.58 8.23 9.71
N GLU A 57 31.34 8.42 8.64
CA GLU A 57 31.18 7.69 7.37
C GLU A 57 31.34 6.17 7.55
N ARG A 58 32.23 5.72 8.45
CA ARG A 58 32.38 4.28 8.74
C ARG A 58 31.15 3.73 9.47
N ALA A 59 30.55 4.50 10.36
CA ALA A 59 29.32 4.09 11.04
C ALA A 59 28.14 4.01 10.05
N LEU A 60 28.04 4.97 9.13
CA LEU A 60 27.05 4.95 8.04
C LEU A 60 27.20 3.69 7.19
N SER A 61 28.43 3.37 6.76
CA SER A 61 28.72 2.17 5.97
C SER A 61 28.32 0.87 6.66
N VAL A 62 28.52 0.77 7.98
CA VAL A 62 28.04 -0.39 8.77
C VAL A 62 26.52 -0.45 8.78
N ALA A 63 25.83 0.67 9.05
CA ALA A 63 24.37 0.73 9.06
C ALA A 63 23.78 0.34 7.68
N GLU A 64 24.36 0.82 6.59
CA GLU A 64 23.98 0.45 5.23
C GLU A 64 24.18 -1.03 4.94
N ARG A 65 25.27 -1.64 5.43
CA ARG A 65 25.49 -3.09 5.28
C ARG A 65 24.45 -3.88 6.06
N VAL A 66 24.07 -3.44 7.25
CA VAL A 66 22.96 -4.05 8.01
C VAL A 66 21.66 -3.93 7.23
N ILE A 67 21.33 -2.75 6.70
CA ILE A 67 20.09 -2.51 5.94
C ILE A 67 20.04 -3.35 4.66
N ASN A 68 21.12 -3.42 3.89
CA ASN A 68 21.18 -4.20 2.65
C ASN A 68 20.89 -5.69 2.89
N ARG A 69 21.35 -6.23 4.03
CA ARG A 69 21.17 -7.65 4.36
C ARG A 69 19.89 -7.93 5.15
N TYR A 70 19.47 -6.96 5.95
CA TYR A 70 18.38 -7.07 6.93
C TYR A 70 17.54 -5.79 6.89
N SER A 71 16.88 -5.54 5.75
CA SER A 71 16.13 -4.31 5.46
C SER A 71 14.97 -4.01 6.41
N ASN A 72 14.58 -4.98 7.25
CA ASN A 72 13.56 -4.79 8.30
C ASN A 72 14.16 -4.38 9.66
N HIS A 73 15.48 -4.23 9.78
CA HIS A 73 16.15 -3.88 11.03
C HIS A 73 15.98 -2.39 11.36
N TYR A 74 14.92 -2.07 12.10
CA TYR A 74 14.51 -0.68 12.37
C TYR A 74 15.59 0.16 13.09
N THR A 75 16.41 -0.41 13.97
CA THR A 75 17.50 0.33 14.63
C THR A 75 18.59 0.75 13.64
N ALA A 76 18.81 -0.03 12.57
CA ALA A 76 19.79 0.35 11.55
C ALA A 76 19.30 1.53 10.72
N TRP A 77 17.99 1.56 10.40
CA TRP A 77 17.36 2.72 9.80
C TRP A 77 17.42 3.94 10.71
N TRP A 78 17.03 3.78 11.98
CA TRP A 78 17.14 4.84 13.00
C TRP A 78 18.53 5.45 13.02
N TYR A 79 19.56 4.60 13.10
CA TYR A 79 20.94 5.05 13.18
C TYR A 79 21.41 5.74 11.89
N LYS A 80 20.99 5.23 10.72
CA LYS A 80 21.23 5.89 9.44
C LYS A 80 20.61 7.29 9.39
N TYR A 81 19.34 7.47 9.79
CA TYR A 81 18.74 8.81 9.88
C TYR A 81 19.58 9.74 10.76
N HIS A 82 19.93 9.27 11.96
CA HIS A 82 20.67 10.04 12.94
C HIS A 82 22.04 10.52 12.42
N ILE A 83 22.77 9.64 11.73
CA ILE A 83 24.05 9.99 11.10
C ILE A 83 23.85 11.02 9.99
N LEU A 84 22.90 10.79 9.08
CA LEU A 84 22.68 11.65 7.91
C LEU A 84 22.17 13.05 8.28
N GLU A 85 21.39 13.17 9.35
CA GLU A 85 20.95 14.48 9.88
C GLU A 85 22.13 15.34 10.32
N THR A 86 23.27 14.72 10.67
CA THR A 86 24.47 15.42 11.13
C THR A 86 25.50 15.63 10.02
N LEU A 87 25.80 14.60 9.23
CA LEU A 87 26.91 14.63 8.26
C LEU A 87 26.58 15.33 6.93
N LYS A 88 25.31 15.72 6.72
CA LYS A 88 24.74 16.04 5.39
C LYS A 88 24.83 14.83 4.46
N TYR A 89 23.98 14.81 3.43
CA TYR A 89 23.93 13.71 2.48
C TYR A 89 23.61 14.20 1.08
N ASP A 90 23.99 13.37 0.10
CA ASP A 90 23.64 13.53 -1.30
C ASP A 90 22.28 12.83 -1.52
N LEU A 91 21.25 13.61 -1.86
CA LEU A 91 19.90 13.10 -2.01
C LEU A 91 19.82 12.03 -3.11
N ASP A 92 20.50 12.21 -4.24
CA ASP A 92 20.42 11.29 -5.36
C ASP A 92 21.05 9.94 -5.01
N LYS A 93 22.20 9.96 -4.32
CA LYS A 93 22.83 8.72 -3.82
C LYS A 93 21.92 7.97 -2.85
N GLU A 94 21.24 8.70 -1.97
CA GLU A 94 20.31 8.09 -1.01
C GLU A 94 19.04 7.56 -1.67
N LEU A 95 18.56 8.23 -2.73
CA LEU A 95 17.46 7.76 -3.54
C LEU A 95 17.81 6.52 -4.36
N ASP A 96 19.04 6.42 -4.86
CA ASP A 96 19.55 5.21 -5.51
C ASP A 96 19.65 4.05 -4.52
N PHE A 97 20.23 4.31 -3.34
CA PHE A 97 20.31 3.34 -2.25
C PHE A 97 18.92 2.77 -1.91
N ILE A 98 17.94 3.63 -1.63
CA ILE A 98 16.62 3.17 -1.24
C ILE A 98 15.84 2.51 -2.39
N THR A 99 16.08 2.92 -3.63
CA THR A 99 15.46 2.31 -4.81
C THR A 99 15.92 0.86 -4.98
N ASN A 100 17.19 0.57 -4.69
CA ASN A 100 17.72 -0.79 -4.70
C ASN A 100 17.06 -1.65 -3.62
N ILE A 101 16.98 -1.13 -2.37
CA ILE A 101 16.31 -1.83 -1.27
C ILE A 101 14.84 -2.11 -1.60
N LEU A 102 14.09 -1.14 -2.13
CA LEU A 102 12.68 -1.30 -2.49
C LEU A 102 12.47 -2.21 -3.70
N THR A 103 13.47 -2.37 -4.56
CA THR A 103 13.43 -3.33 -5.67
C THR A 103 13.45 -4.77 -5.16
N GLU A 104 14.25 -5.05 -4.12
CA GLU A 104 14.36 -6.37 -3.51
C GLU A 104 13.27 -6.63 -2.46
N ASN A 105 12.95 -5.59 -1.67
CA ASN A 105 12.05 -5.65 -0.53
C ASN A 105 10.92 -4.61 -0.64
N PRO A 106 10.03 -4.72 -1.65
CA PRO A 106 9.01 -3.71 -1.95
C PRO A 106 7.91 -3.55 -0.87
N LYS A 107 7.91 -4.40 0.15
CA LYS A 107 6.94 -4.41 1.26
C LYS A 107 7.57 -4.04 2.61
N SER A 108 8.79 -3.48 2.61
CA SER A 108 9.46 -3.00 3.83
C SER A 108 8.87 -1.66 4.27
N TYR A 109 8.29 -1.62 5.47
CA TYR A 109 7.79 -0.38 6.08
C TYR A 109 8.90 0.66 6.23
N GLN A 110 10.07 0.22 6.70
CA GLN A 110 11.20 1.09 6.97
C GLN A 110 11.76 1.70 5.70
N ALA A 111 11.80 0.93 4.60
CA ALA A 111 12.30 1.44 3.33
C ALA A 111 11.38 2.50 2.72
N TRP A 112 10.06 2.29 2.77
CA TRP A 112 9.09 3.30 2.31
C TRP A 112 9.12 4.56 3.19
N HIS A 113 9.24 4.40 4.51
CA HIS A 113 9.41 5.52 5.41
C HIS A 113 10.70 6.29 5.13
N TYR A 114 11.80 5.59 4.83
CA TYR A 114 13.08 6.22 4.50
C TYR A 114 12.98 7.05 3.22
N ARG A 115 12.35 6.50 2.17
CA ARG A 115 12.10 7.25 0.93
C ARG A 115 11.23 8.49 1.19
N GLN A 116 10.16 8.35 1.97
CA GLN A 116 9.32 9.48 2.38
C GLN A 116 10.11 10.54 3.15
N TRP A 117 10.96 10.14 4.09
CA TRP A 117 11.81 11.03 4.86
C TRP A 117 12.78 11.83 3.97
N LEU A 118 13.38 11.18 2.96
CA LEU A 118 14.24 11.84 1.97
C LEU A 118 13.48 12.88 1.15
N ILE A 119 12.33 12.49 0.58
CA ILE A 119 11.54 13.36 -0.30
C ILE A 119 10.86 14.50 0.47
N ASP A 120 10.54 14.30 1.75
CA ASP A 120 10.01 15.35 2.61
C ASP A 120 11.03 16.46 2.87
N ARG A 121 12.31 16.08 2.99
CA ARG A 121 13.45 16.97 3.24
C ARG A 121 14.08 17.55 1.98
N ALA A 122 13.69 17.08 0.79
CA ALA A 122 14.15 17.65 -0.46
C ALA A 122 13.74 19.14 -0.54
N THR A 123 14.72 20.00 -0.81
CA THR A 123 14.53 21.46 -0.90
C THR A 123 13.87 21.88 -2.21
N GLU A 124 14.00 21.05 -3.24
CA GLU A 124 13.44 21.28 -4.57
C GLU A 124 12.49 20.13 -4.94
N PHE A 125 11.63 20.39 -5.92
CA PHE A 125 10.71 19.38 -6.44
C PHE A 125 11.48 18.18 -6.98
N HIS A 126 11.14 17.00 -6.49
CA HIS A 126 11.68 15.74 -6.97
C HIS A 126 10.55 14.91 -7.58
N ASP A 127 10.65 14.57 -8.87
CA ASP A 127 9.60 13.84 -9.57
C ASP A 127 9.61 12.35 -9.22
N GLU A 128 8.66 11.93 -8.38
CA GLU A 128 8.48 10.54 -7.97
C GLU A 128 7.62 9.71 -8.94
N LEU A 129 7.01 10.31 -9.96
CA LEU A 129 6.15 9.59 -10.91
C LEU A 129 6.89 8.43 -11.62
N PRO A 130 8.12 8.59 -12.15
CA PRO A 130 8.83 7.50 -12.80
C PRO A 130 9.07 6.30 -11.87
N PHE A 131 9.40 6.57 -10.60
CA PHE A 131 9.59 5.53 -9.59
C PHE A 131 8.28 4.81 -9.26
N LEU A 132 7.20 5.56 -9.06
CA LEU A 132 5.87 5.03 -8.79
C LEU A 132 5.34 4.18 -9.95
N VAL A 133 5.50 4.64 -11.19
CA VAL A 133 5.10 3.88 -12.39
C VAL A 133 5.84 2.55 -12.46
N LYS A 134 7.18 2.55 -12.28
CA LYS A 134 7.97 1.31 -12.24
C LYS A 134 7.53 0.38 -11.11
N THR A 135 7.20 0.94 -9.95
CA THR A 135 6.70 0.18 -8.80
C THR A 135 5.37 -0.50 -9.12
N PHE A 136 4.41 0.23 -9.69
CA PHE A 136 3.10 -0.31 -10.03
C PHE A 136 3.09 -1.25 -11.24
N ILE A 137 4.10 -1.18 -12.12
CA ILE A 137 4.32 -2.21 -13.15
C ILE A 137 4.66 -3.56 -12.49
N LYS A 138 5.47 -3.55 -11.44
CA LYS A 138 5.85 -4.78 -10.70
C LYS A 138 4.74 -5.28 -9.79
N ASP A 139 4.09 -4.38 -9.05
CA ASP A 139 2.97 -4.69 -8.15
C ASP A 139 1.98 -3.52 -8.13
N SER A 140 0.94 -3.62 -8.95
CA SER A 140 -0.10 -2.61 -9.10
C SER A 140 -0.98 -2.44 -7.85
N LYS A 141 -0.86 -3.34 -6.86
CA LYS A 141 -1.66 -3.37 -5.64
C LYS A 141 -0.80 -3.13 -4.39
N ASN A 142 0.47 -2.75 -4.54
CA ASN A 142 1.36 -2.48 -3.43
C ASN A 142 0.78 -1.37 -2.52
N PHE A 143 0.40 -1.74 -1.30
CA PHE A 143 -0.24 -0.85 -0.35
C PHE A 143 0.66 0.33 0.05
N HIS A 144 1.96 0.06 0.29
CA HIS A 144 2.90 1.10 0.67
C HIS A 144 3.12 2.10 -0.46
N ALA A 145 3.21 1.63 -1.71
CA ALA A 145 3.36 2.51 -2.87
C ALA A 145 2.14 3.42 -3.08
N TRP A 146 0.92 2.91 -2.89
CA TRP A 146 -0.30 3.72 -2.94
C TRP A 146 -0.41 4.72 -1.77
N SER A 147 -0.04 4.30 -0.56
CA SER A 147 0.00 5.20 0.60
C SER A 147 1.01 6.33 0.36
N TYR A 148 2.21 5.98 -0.12
CA TYR A 148 3.27 6.92 -0.45
C TYR A 148 2.87 7.86 -1.58
N SER A 149 2.21 7.37 -2.64
CA SER A 149 1.82 8.20 -3.78
C SER A 149 0.77 9.26 -3.41
N ILE A 150 -0.17 8.93 -2.51
CA ILE A 150 -1.16 9.89 -2.00
C ILE A 150 -0.48 10.96 -1.14
N TRP A 151 0.45 10.56 -0.26
CA TRP A 151 1.23 11.52 0.52
C TRP A 151 2.08 12.44 -0.38
N TYR A 152 2.79 11.86 -1.36
CA TYR A 152 3.62 12.60 -2.32
C TYR A 152 2.79 13.62 -3.11
N ALA A 153 1.60 13.21 -3.57
CA ALA A 153 0.65 14.08 -4.26
C ALA A 153 0.34 15.35 -3.46
N GLU A 154 0.13 15.23 -2.15
CA GLU A 154 -0.13 16.39 -1.28
C GLU A 154 1.13 17.22 -1.07
N ARG A 155 2.25 16.56 -0.73
CA ARG A 155 3.53 17.22 -0.41
C ARG A 155 4.07 18.09 -1.55
N TRP A 156 3.86 17.67 -2.79
CA TRP A 156 4.42 18.32 -3.98
C TRP A 156 3.37 18.84 -4.97
N ASN A 157 2.11 18.97 -4.54
CA ASN A 157 0.99 19.44 -5.36
C ASN A 157 0.83 18.64 -6.67
N GLN A 158 1.00 17.32 -6.60
CA GLN A 158 0.90 16.36 -7.71
C GLN A 158 -0.41 15.55 -7.69
N VAL A 159 -1.46 16.11 -7.09
CA VAL A 159 -2.76 15.43 -6.91
C VAL A 159 -3.35 14.99 -8.25
N LYS A 160 -3.23 15.83 -9.28
CA LYS A 160 -3.75 15.55 -10.63
C LYS A 160 -2.99 14.41 -11.30
N GLU A 161 -1.68 14.38 -11.14
CA GLU A 161 -0.77 13.42 -11.76
C GLU A 161 -0.97 12.03 -11.15
N ILE A 162 -1.07 11.94 -9.82
CA ILE A 162 -1.34 10.67 -9.14
C ILE A 162 -2.80 10.21 -9.36
N TYR A 163 -3.75 11.13 -9.48
CA TYR A 163 -5.11 10.80 -9.91
C TYR A 163 -5.11 10.18 -11.32
N ASN A 164 -4.40 10.77 -12.28
CA ASN A 164 -4.27 10.23 -13.64
C ASN A 164 -3.60 8.85 -13.63
N LEU A 165 -2.62 8.64 -12.77
CA LEU A 165 -2.00 7.33 -12.56
C LEU A 165 -3.02 6.31 -12.02
N ALA A 166 -3.87 6.69 -11.07
CA ALA A 166 -4.96 5.83 -10.58
C ALA A 166 -5.97 5.47 -11.68
N VAL A 167 -6.37 6.45 -12.51
CA VAL A 167 -7.23 6.22 -13.68
C VAL A 167 -6.58 5.24 -14.66
N LEU A 168 -5.27 5.40 -14.94
CA LEU A 168 -4.52 4.48 -15.79
C LEU A 168 -4.48 3.06 -15.20
N GLN A 169 -4.24 2.93 -13.90
CA GLN A 169 -4.19 1.64 -13.21
C GLN A 169 -5.55 0.93 -13.21
N VAL A 170 -6.67 1.66 -13.04
CA VAL A 170 -8.03 1.13 -13.21
C VAL A 170 -8.27 0.69 -14.66
N ARG A 171 -7.77 1.42 -15.64
CA ARG A 171 -7.90 1.03 -17.06
C ARG A 171 -7.14 -0.26 -17.36
N ASN A 172 -5.95 -0.43 -16.78
CA ASN A 172 -5.12 -1.61 -16.99
C ASN A 172 -5.67 -2.85 -16.25
N ASP A 173 -6.16 -2.68 -15.02
CA ASP A 173 -6.88 -3.71 -14.26
C ASP A 173 -8.13 -3.08 -13.63
N SER A 174 -9.28 -3.31 -14.27
CA SER A 174 -10.58 -2.81 -13.78
C SER A 174 -10.93 -3.29 -12.37
N ARG A 175 -10.34 -4.39 -11.89
CA ARG A 175 -10.55 -4.94 -10.53
C ARG A 175 -9.47 -4.49 -9.54
N ASN A 176 -8.63 -3.53 -9.90
CA ASN A 176 -7.63 -2.98 -8.99
C ASN A 176 -8.31 -2.07 -7.95
N ASN A 177 -8.69 -2.66 -6.82
CA ASN A 177 -9.33 -1.94 -5.72
C ASN A 177 -8.46 -0.81 -5.14
N SER A 178 -7.14 -1.00 -5.10
CA SER A 178 -6.21 0.03 -4.61
C SER A 178 -6.24 1.27 -5.51
N ALA A 179 -6.27 1.07 -6.83
CA ALA A 179 -6.40 2.16 -7.80
C ALA A 179 -7.76 2.86 -7.73
N TRP A 180 -8.86 2.12 -7.57
CA TRP A 180 -10.18 2.72 -7.33
C TRP A 180 -10.21 3.56 -6.04
N ASN A 181 -9.58 3.08 -4.96
CA ASN A 181 -9.50 3.83 -3.71
C ASN A 181 -8.67 5.11 -3.86
N ALA A 182 -7.52 5.04 -4.54
CA ALA A 182 -6.69 6.22 -4.83
C ALA A 182 -7.45 7.22 -5.72
N ARG A 183 -8.12 6.73 -6.77
CA ARG A 183 -8.97 7.54 -7.66
C ARG A 183 -10.06 8.27 -6.88
N ARG A 184 -10.75 7.58 -5.96
CA ARG A 184 -11.76 8.18 -5.08
C ARG A 184 -11.14 9.31 -4.26
N THR A 185 -10.08 8.99 -3.52
CA THR A 185 -9.43 9.89 -2.57
C THR A 185 -8.90 11.17 -3.25
N LEU A 186 -8.25 11.02 -4.40
CA LEU A 186 -7.66 12.15 -5.13
C LEU A 186 -8.69 12.89 -5.99
N GLY A 187 -9.68 12.18 -6.53
CA GLY A 187 -10.78 12.78 -7.28
C GLY A 187 -11.62 13.73 -6.41
N GLU A 188 -11.84 13.37 -5.14
CA GLU A 188 -12.47 14.25 -4.15
C GLU A 188 -11.68 15.55 -3.96
N LYS A 189 -10.35 15.46 -3.82
CA LYS A 189 -9.49 16.66 -3.66
C LYS A 189 -9.48 17.55 -4.90
N LEU A 190 -9.64 16.97 -6.09
CA LEU A 190 -9.70 17.68 -7.36
C LEU A 190 -11.11 18.17 -7.72
N ASN A 191 -12.12 17.87 -6.90
CA ASN A 191 -13.54 18.11 -7.21
C ASN A 191 -13.95 17.55 -8.58
N ILE A 192 -13.50 16.33 -8.89
CA ILE A 192 -13.91 15.65 -10.13
C ILE A 192 -15.43 15.44 -10.10
N SER A 193 -16.08 15.69 -11.24
CA SER A 193 -17.52 15.51 -11.38
C SER A 193 -17.94 14.08 -11.06
N LEU A 194 -18.82 13.93 -10.07
CA LEU A 194 -19.38 12.62 -9.68
C LEU A 194 -20.11 11.95 -10.84
N GLU A 195 -20.72 12.74 -11.73
CA GLU A 195 -21.35 12.24 -12.96
C GLU A 195 -20.31 11.58 -13.87
N SER A 196 -19.18 12.25 -14.14
CA SER A 196 -18.12 11.68 -14.98
C SER A 196 -17.46 10.44 -14.36
N GLU A 197 -17.39 10.40 -13.02
CA GLU A 197 -16.94 9.23 -12.28
C GLU A 197 -17.92 8.07 -12.41
N PHE A 198 -19.22 8.37 -12.36
CA PHE A 198 -20.28 7.38 -12.54
C PHE A 198 -20.29 6.78 -13.96
N GLU A 199 -20.06 7.58 -15.00
CA GLU A 199 -19.92 7.09 -16.37
C GLU A 199 -18.76 6.08 -16.51
N ALA A 200 -17.65 6.32 -15.81
CA ALA A 200 -16.52 5.39 -15.80
C ALA A 200 -16.86 4.06 -15.10
N VAL A 201 -17.64 4.13 -14.02
CA VAL A 201 -18.19 2.94 -13.34
C VAL A 201 -19.12 2.17 -14.26
N GLU A 202 -20.08 2.85 -14.91
CA GLU A 202 -21.03 2.23 -15.84
C GLU A 202 -20.27 1.46 -16.93
N LYS A 203 -19.28 2.11 -17.57
CA LYS A 203 -18.41 1.45 -18.55
C LYS A 203 -17.72 0.21 -17.97
N SER A 204 -17.19 0.29 -16.75
CA SER A 204 -16.53 -0.84 -16.11
C SER A 204 -17.48 -2.00 -15.83
N LEU A 205 -18.68 -1.74 -15.31
CA LEU A 205 -19.64 -2.77 -14.92
C LEU A 205 -20.35 -3.41 -16.12
N LEU A 206 -20.60 -2.66 -17.19
CA LEU A 206 -21.13 -3.22 -18.43
C LEU A 206 -20.13 -4.13 -19.15
N THR A 207 -18.83 -3.81 -19.04
CA THR A 207 -17.74 -4.64 -19.55
C THR A 207 -17.50 -5.86 -18.65
N VAL A 208 -17.44 -5.64 -17.33
CA VAL A 208 -17.09 -6.65 -16.33
C VAL A 208 -18.14 -6.64 -15.22
N GLY A 209 -19.26 -7.33 -15.44
CA GLY A 209 -20.41 -7.30 -14.54
C GLY A 209 -20.20 -7.88 -13.14
N LYS A 210 -19.07 -8.57 -12.90
CA LYS A 210 -18.68 -9.12 -11.59
C LYS A 210 -17.63 -8.25 -10.86
N ASN A 211 -17.39 -7.02 -11.29
CA ASN A 211 -16.37 -6.15 -10.70
C ASN A 211 -16.87 -5.52 -9.39
N GLU A 212 -16.53 -6.14 -8.26
CA GLU A 212 -16.90 -5.65 -6.93
C GLU A 212 -16.26 -4.30 -6.59
N SER A 213 -15.04 -4.00 -7.06
CA SER A 213 -14.40 -2.71 -6.80
C SER A 213 -15.17 -1.54 -7.44
N ALA A 214 -15.66 -1.72 -8.67
CA ALA A 214 -16.49 -0.72 -9.33
C ALA A 214 -17.87 -0.60 -8.64
N CYS A 215 -18.45 -1.69 -8.12
CA CYS A 215 -19.69 -1.63 -7.35
C CYS A 215 -19.52 -0.80 -6.07
N ASN A 216 -18.45 -1.06 -5.31
CA ASN A 216 -18.15 -0.32 -4.08
C ASN A 216 -17.91 1.17 -4.37
N PHE A 217 -17.20 1.48 -5.46
CA PHE A 217 -17.01 2.85 -5.90
C PHE A 217 -18.34 3.52 -6.29
N ALA A 218 -19.23 2.81 -7.01
CA ALA A 218 -20.56 3.30 -7.38
C ALA A 218 -21.40 3.68 -6.15
N MET A 219 -21.44 2.80 -5.14
CA MET A 219 -22.17 3.05 -3.89
C MET A 219 -21.59 4.28 -3.17
N ALA A 220 -20.26 4.41 -3.11
CA ALA A 220 -19.62 5.58 -2.52
C ALA A 220 -19.93 6.90 -3.26
N LEU A 221 -20.15 6.87 -4.58
CA LEU A 221 -20.61 8.04 -5.34
C LEU A 221 -22.05 8.40 -4.96
N VAL A 222 -22.95 7.41 -4.84
CA VAL A 222 -24.34 7.63 -4.43
C VAL A 222 -24.44 8.13 -2.99
N ASP A 223 -23.61 7.64 -2.08
CA ASP A 223 -23.53 8.13 -0.70
C ASP A 223 -23.18 9.63 -0.65
N LYS A 224 -22.36 10.11 -1.59
CA LYS A 224 -22.02 11.53 -1.73
C LYS A 224 -23.10 12.34 -2.44
N ASP A 225 -23.74 11.77 -3.45
CA ASP A 225 -24.79 12.42 -4.23
C ASP A 225 -25.93 11.45 -4.56
N GLN A 226 -27.02 11.59 -3.80
CA GLN A 226 -28.21 10.77 -3.93
C GLN A 226 -28.94 10.93 -5.27
N THR A 227 -28.65 11.97 -6.05
CA THR A 227 -29.22 12.12 -7.41
C THR A 227 -28.75 11.01 -8.36
N LEU A 228 -27.62 10.35 -8.06
CA LEU A 228 -27.08 9.21 -8.81
C LEU A 228 -27.80 7.88 -8.50
N LYS A 229 -28.64 7.82 -7.45
CA LYS A 229 -29.31 6.59 -7.01
C LYS A 229 -30.13 5.94 -8.14
N GLN A 230 -30.89 6.74 -8.89
CA GLN A 230 -31.70 6.22 -10.00
C GLN A 230 -30.82 5.61 -11.11
N LYS A 231 -29.69 6.27 -11.43
CA LYS A 231 -28.73 5.75 -12.42
C LYS A 231 -28.12 4.43 -11.97
N LEU A 232 -27.83 4.27 -10.68
CA LEU A 232 -27.35 3.01 -10.12
C LEU A 232 -28.40 1.89 -10.22
N LYS A 233 -29.67 2.20 -9.93
CA LYS A 233 -30.78 1.27 -10.11
C LYS A 233 -30.89 0.82 -11.56
N ASP A 234 -30.91 1.77 -12.50
CA ASP A 234 -31.03 1.48 -13.93
C ASP A 234 -29.86 0.65 -14.45
N LEU A 235 -28.62 0.97 -14.02
CA LEU A 235 -27.43 0.20 -14.36
C LEU A 235 -27.51 -1.23 -13.84
N ALA A 236 -27.91 -1.41 -12.58
CA ALA A 236 -28.06 -2.74 -11.99
C ALA A 236 -29.14 -3.57 -12.73
N LEU A 237 -30.26 -2.96 -13.12
CA LEU A 237 -31.28 -3.61 -13.92
C LEU A 237 -30.75 -4.04 -15.29
N LYS A 238 -30.02 -3.16 -16.02
CA LYS A 238 -29.35 -3.54 -17.28
C LYS A 238 -28.38 -4.73 -17.09
N MET A 239 -27.66 -4.78 -15.97
CA MET A 239 -26.77 -5.90 -15.66
C MET A 239 -27.54 -7.20 -15.41
N ILE A 240 -28.72 -7.14 -14.79
CA ILE A 240 -29.63 -8.26 -14.56
C ILE A 240 -30.27 -8.75 -15.87
N GLU A 241 -30.64 -7.85 -16.78
CA GLU A 241 -31.15 -8.22 -18.11
C GLU A 241 -30.13 -9.06 -18.89
N LYS A 242 -28.85 -8.69 -18.81
CA LYS A 242 -27.75 -9.44 -19.44
C LYS A 242 -27.46 -10.77 -18.73
N ASN A 243 -27.57 -10.80 -17.40
CA ASN A 243 -27.40 -12.01 -16.60
C ASN A 243 -28.22 -11.91 -15.30
N ASN A 244 -29.33 -12.63 -15.24
CA ASN A 244 -30.25 -12.57 -14.12
C ASN A 244 -29.68 -13.19 -12.82
N GLU A 245 -28.56 -13.90 -12.88
CA GLU A 245 -27.83 -14.47 -11.73
C GLU A 245 -26.63 -13.60 -11.33
N ASN A 246 -26.52 -12.36 -11.83
CA ASN A 246 -25.44 -11.48 -11.45
C ASN A 246 -25.57 -11.02 -9.98
N VAL A 247 -24.83 -11.69 -9.10
CA VAL A 247 -24.75 -11.39 -7.66
C VAL A 247 -24.43 -9.93 -7.37
N GLN A 248 -23.53 -9.30 -8.13
CA GLN A 248 -23.16 -7.91 -7.87
C GLN A 248 -24.28 -6.93 -8.22
N ALA A 249 -24.98 -7.18 -9.34
CA ALA A 249 -26.15 -6.38 -9.70
C ALA A 249 -27.28 -6.52 -8.66
N LEU A 250 -27.53 -7.73 -8.17
CA LEU A 250 -28.50 -7.96 -7.09
C LEU A 250 -28.11 -7.22 -5.80
N ARG A 251 -26.81 -7.19 -5.45
CA ARG A 251 -26.32 -6.41 -4.30
C ARG A 251 -26.52 -4.92 -4.46
N LEU A 252 -26.28 -4.37 -5.67
CA LEU A 252 -26.57 -2.96 -5.96
C LEU A 252 -28.06 -2.63 -5.82
N LEU A 253 -28.95 -3.54 -6.25
CA LEU A 253 -30.39 -3.38 -6.04
C LEU A 253 -30.77 -3.42 -4.56
N ILE A 254 -30.14 -4.29 -3.75
CA ILE A 254 -30.35 -4.27 -2.29
C ILE A 254 -29.89 -2.94 -1.68
N TYR A 255 -28.74 -2.42 -2.10
CA TYR A 255 -28.27 -1.12 -1.65
C TYR A 255 -29.30 -0.01 -1.95
N VAL A 256 -29.83 0.03 -3.18
CA VAL A 256 -30.87 1.00 -3.56
C VAL A 256 -32.15 0.81 -2.73
N ALA A 257 -32.66 -0.42 -2.62
CA ALA A 257 -33.85 -0.73 -1.83
C ALA A 257 -33.66 -0.38 -0.34
N ASN A 258 -32.45 -0.51 0.19
CA ASN A 258 -32.09 -0.10 1.55
C ASN A 258 -32.14 1.43 1.72
N LEU A 259 -31.73 2.21 0.72
CA LEU A 259 -31.90 3.67 0.70
C LEU A 259 -33.38 4.08 0.62
N ASP A 260 -34.19 3.32 -0.12
CA ASP A 260 -35.62 3.56 -0.28
C ASP A 260 -36.46 3.07 0.92
N GLY A 261 -35.88 2.26 1.81
CA GLY A 261 -36.60 1.60 2.90
C GLY A 261 -37.55 0.50 2.45
N ASP A 262 -37.36 -0.06 1.25
CA ASP A 262 -38.21 -1.09 0.67
C ASP A 262 -37.87 -2.49 1.21
N ALA A 263 -38.46 -2.82 2.36
CA ALA A 263 -38.27 -4.12 3.01
C ALA A 263 -38.74 -5.30 2.16
N ALA A 264 -39.73 -5.11 1.27
CA ALA A 264 -40.26 -6.16 0.42
C ALA A 264 -39.25 -6.51 -0.69
N GLU A 265 -38.70 -5.48 -1.35
CA GLU A 265 -37.66 -5.64 -2.37
C GLU A 265 -36.39 -6.26 -1.76
N ILE A 266 -35.93 -5.78 -0.58
CA ILE A 266 -34.78 -6.36 0.13
C ILE A 266 -35.00 -7.85 0.43
N SER A 267 -36.16 -8.22 0.97
CA SER A 267 -36.48 -9.62 1.28
C SER A 267 -36.44 -10.50 0.05
N SER A 268 -37.06 -10.05 -1.06
CA SER A 268 -37.07 -10.79 -2.33
C SER A 268 -35.67 -10.99 -2.91
N LEU A 269 -34.85 -9.93 -2.94
CA LEU A 269 -33.48 -10.00 -3.43
C LEU A 269 -32.58 -10.88 -2.55
N CYS A 270 -32.74 -10.83 -1.22
CA CYS A 270 -32.01 -11.68 -0.29
C CYS A 270 -32.30 -13.17 -0.54
N GLU A 271 -33.56 -13.56 -0.75
CA GLU A 271 -33.92 -14.95 -1.06
C GLU A 271 -33.23 -15.47 -2.33
N LYS A 272 -33.12 -14.61 -3.35
CA LYS A 272 -32.40 -14.93 -4.58
C LYS A 272 -30.89 -15.06 -4.32
N LEU A 273 -30.30 -14.13 -3.58
CA LEU A 273 -28.88 -14.16 -3.24
C LEU A 273 -28.49 -15.34 -2.35
N MET A 274 -29.35 -15.80 -1.45
CA MET A 274 -29.10 -17.01 -0.65
C MET A 274 -28.92 -18.27 -1.52
N LYS A 275 -29.49 -18.30 -2.73
CA LYS A 275 -29.28 -19.39 -3.70
C LYS A 275 -27.98 -19.21 -4.50
N LEU A 276 -27.63 -17.97 -4.83
CA LEU A 276 -26.51 -17.64 -5.75
C LEU A 276 -25.17 -17.39 -5.05
N ASP A 277 -25.19 -17.03 -3.77
CA ASP A 277 -24.02 -16.71 -2.95
C ASP A 277 -24.14 -17.37 -1.56
N PRO A 278 -24.01 -18.71 -1.49
CA PRO A 278 -24.28 -19.48 -0.28
C PRO A 278 -23.34 -19.12 0.88
N ILE A 279 -22.14 -18.62 0.59
CA ILE A 279 -21.15 -18.18 1.60
C ILE A 279 -21.73 -17.08 2.48
N ARG A 280 -22.59 -16.21 1.93
CA ARG A 280 -23.19 -15.07 2.64
C ARG A 280 -24.64 -15.31 3.09
N ILE A 281 -25.13 -16.56 3.11
CA ILE A 281 -26.45 -16.90 3.65
C ILE A 281 -26.71 -16.31 5.06
N PRO A 282 -25.78 -16.39 6.03
CA PRO A 282 -25.99 -15.79 7.34
C PRO A 282 -26.24 -14.28 7.26
N TYR A 283 -25.48 -13.57 6.41
CA TYR A 283 -25.62 -12.13 6.20
C TYR A 283 -26.97 -11.78 5.56
N TYR A 284 -27.36 -12.45 4.48
CA TYR A 284 -28.66 -12.22 3.82
C TYR A 284 -29.85 -12.57 4.72
N THR A 285 -29.71 -13.54 5.63
CA THR A 285 -30.74 -13.87 6.62
C THR A 285 -30.97 -12.73 7.61
N LEU A 286 -29.88 -12.09 8.07
CA LEU A 286 -29.96 -10.94 8.96
C LEU A 286 -30.55 -9.71 8.26
N LEU A 287 -30.15 -9.45 7.01
CA LEU A 287 -30.72 -8.38 6.18
C LEU A 287 -32.23 -8.58 5.96
N LYS A 288 -32.61 -9.77 5.50
CA LYS A 288 -34.02 -10.13 5.23
C LYS A 288 -34.90 -9.97 6.48
N SER A 289 -34.39 -10.30 7.66
CA SER A 289 -35.13 -10.15 8.91
C SER A 289 -35.16 -8.71 9.46
N GLY A 290 -34.52 -7.75 8.78
CA GLY A 290 -34.41 -6.36 9.22
C GLY A 290 -33.53 -6.15 10.44
N LYS A 291 -32.74 -7.16 10.85
CA LYS A 291 -31.84 -7.06 12.01
C LYS A 291 -30.62 -6.20 11.74
N ILE A 292 -30.21 -6.11 10.47
CA ILE A 292 -29.14 -5.24 10.00
C ILE A 292 -29.60 -4.51 8.74
N LYS A 293 -28.97 -3.37 8.45
CA LYS A 293 -29.10 -2.67 7.16
C LYS A 293 -27.97 -3.09 6.23
N PHE A 294 -28.18 -2.90 4.93
CA PHE A 294 -27.08 -3.05 3.98
C PHE A 294 -26.06 -1.94 4.25
N GLN A 295 -24.80 -2.34 4.41
CA GLN A 295 -23.64 -1.46 4.63
C GLN A 295 -22.69 -1.60 3.46
#